data_AF-A0A929ZGH8-F1
#
_entry.id   AF-A0A929ZGH8-F1
#
_cell.length_a   1.000
_cell.length_b   1.000
_cell.length_c   1.000
_cell.angle_alpha   90.00
_cell.angle_beta   90.00
_cell.angle_gamma   90.00
#
_symmetry.space_group_name_H-M   'P 1'
#
loop_
_entity.id
_entity.type
_entity.pdbx_description
1 polymer ?
#
loop_
_entity_poly.entity_id
_entity_poly.type
_entity_poly.pdbx_seq_one_letter_code
_entity_poly.pdbx_strand_id
1 'polypeptide(L)'
;MTTPNTIVDTMNKAHSHGADAEKAHPSRADRPTSFDLNDIAVPHGREEDWRFTPMRRIERLFEPANYDAGDAPVTVDAPAPVVVETVSREDKRLGTVLAPGDRTAVVAWNGFEQATVVEIPAEAELDAPVRINVADVEGTRAQHIV
;
A
#
# COMPACT_ATOMS: atom_id res chain seq x y z
N MET A 1 21.38 13.46 -60.54
CA MET A 1 20.84 13.88 -59.24
C MET A 1 19.97 12.74 -58.73
N THR A 2 20.46 11.98 -57.75
CA THR A 2 19.71 10.85 -57.19
C THR A 2 18.83 11.38 -56.07
N THR A 3 17.51 11.20 -56.20
CA THR A 3 16.53 11.61 -55.18
C THR A 3 16.84 10.89 -53.87
N PRO A 4 17.02 11.60 -52.74
CA PRO A 4 17.23 10.95 -51.46
C PRO A 4 15.98 10.14 -51.08
N ASN A 5 16.18 8.86 -50.74
CA ASN A 5 15.12 7.93 -50.43
C ASN A 5 14.71 8.08 -48.95
N THR A 6 13.97 9.16 -48.65
CA THR A 6 13.60 9.60 -47.30
C THR A 6 12.89 8.54 -46.46
N ILE A 7 12.23 7.55 -47.10
CA ILE A 7 11.56 6.44 -46.41
C ILE A 7 12.57 5.52 -45.71
N VAL A 8 13.66 5.18 -46.41
CA VAL A 8 14.72 4.31 -45.86
C VAL A 8 15.46 5.01 -44.72
N ASP A 9 15.69 6.32 -44.85
CA ASP A 9 16.29 7.14 -43.79
C ASP A 9 15.41 7.24 -42.54
N THR A 10 14.08 7.26 -42.71
CA THR A 10 13.13 7.31 -41.59
C THR A 10 13.04 5.95 -40.89
N MET A 11 13.06 4.85 -41.64
CA MET A 11 13.02 3.48 -41.10
C MET A 11 14.31 3.08 -40.39
N ASN A 12 15.47 3.53 -40.89
CA ASN A 12 16.77 3.27 -40.29
C ASN A 12 17.12 4.24 -39.16
N LYS A 13 16.25 5.22 -38.88
CA LYS A 13 16.44 6.13 -37.77
C LYS A 13 16.38 5.34 -36.47
N ALA A 14 17.45 5.45 -35.68
CA ALA A 14 17.47 4.92 -34.33
C ALA A 14 16.26 5.48 -33.56
N HIS A 15 15.43 4.58 -33.07
CA HIS A 15 14.27 4.88 -32.26
C HIS A 15 14.38 4.10 -30.96
N SER A 16 14.11 4.75 -29.83
CA SER A 16 14.07 4.08 -28.54
C SER A 16 12.76 3.32 -28.40
N HIS A 17 12.82 2.07 -27.96
CA HIS A 17 11.63 1.30 -27.54
C HIS A 17 11.19 1.62 -26.11
N GLY A 18 11.73 2.71 -25.51
CA GLY A 18 11.52 3.03 -24.10
C GLY A 18 12.44 2.23 -23.18
N ALA A 19 13.67 1.93 -23.63
CA ALA A 19 14.66 1.20 -22.83
C ALA A 19 15.10 1.94 -21.55
N ASP A 20 14.81 3.25 -21.44
CA ASP A 20 14.97 4.05 -20.23
C ASP A 20 13.73 4.03 -19.33
N ALA A 21 12.84 3.05 -19.49
CA ALA A 21 11.88 2.69 -18.44
C ALA A 21 12.67 2.01 -17.31
N GLU A 22 13.44 2.81 -16.57
CA GLU A 22 14.11 2.36 -15.37
C GLU A 22 13.07 1.66 -14.48
N LYS A 23 13.24 0.34 -14.35
CA LYS A 23 12.46 -0.59 -13.54
C LYS A 23 11.08 -0.96 -14.10
N ALA A 24 11.05 -1.59 -15.27
CA ALA A 24 9.99 -2.55 -15.52
C ALA A 24 10.06 -3.65 -14.44
N HIS A 25 9.10 -3.69 -13.53
CA HIS A 25 8.92 -4.79 -12.58
C HIS A 25 8.10 -5.88 -13.28
N PRO A 26 8.75 -6.93 -13.83
CA PRO A 26 8.07 -7.90 -14.70
C PRO A 26 7.00 -8.69 -13.96
N SER A 27 7.08 -8.75 -12.63
CA SER A 27 6.03 -9.27 -11.76
C SER A 27 5.71 -8.31 -10.61
N ARG A 28 4.60 -8.58 -9.91
CA ARG A 28 4.27 -7.91 -8.64
C ARG A 28 5.34 -8.11 -7.57
N ALA A 29 6.00 -9.27 -7.54
CA ALA A 29 6.98 -9.62 -6.51
C ALA A 29 8.31 -8.85 -6.64
N ASP A 30 8.59 -8.30 -7.83
CA ASP A 30 9.82 -7.54 -8.08
C ASP A 30 9.75 -6.09 -7.58
N ARG A 31 8.57 -5.65 -7.11
CA ARG A 31 8.32 -4.27 -6.70
C ARG A 31 8.89 -4.02 -5.30
N PRO A 32 9.39 -2.80 -5.05
CA PRO A 32 9.92 -2.46 -3.73
C PRO A 32 8.83 -2.60 -2.67
N THR A 33 9.20 -3.20 -1.55
CA THR A 33 8.43 -3.15 -0.30
C THR A 33 9.34 -2.59 0.78
N SER A 34 8.83 -1.72 1.64
CA SER A 34 9.62 -1.13 2.72
C SER A 34 8.73 -0.57 3.82
N PHE A 35 9.28 -0.55 5.04
CA PHE A 35 8.70 0.16 6.17
C PHE A 35 9.14 1.63 6.21
N ASP A 36 10.20 2.00 5.50
CA ASP A 36 10.66 3.39 5.38
C ASP A 36 9.86 4.12 4.32
N LEU A 37 9.27 5.25 4.71
CA LEU A 37 8.50 6.13 3.84
C LEU A 37 9.32 6.61 2.63
N ASN A 38 10.64 6.77 2.75
CA ASN A 38 11.51 7.29 1.70
C ASN A 38 11.81 6.25 0.60
N ASP A 39 11.63 4.96 0.89
CA ASP A 39 11.89 3.88 -0.07
C ASP A 39 10.73 3.70 -1.07
N ILE A 40 9.54 4.20 -0.73
CA ILE A 40 8.34 4.12 -1.57
C ILE A 40 7.96 5.52 -2.07
N ALA A 41 8.22 5.76 -3.36
CA ALA A 41 7.95 7.04 -4.01
C ALA A 41 6.45 7.40 -4.00
N VAL A 42 6.17 8.71 -3.97
CA VAL A 42 4.81 9.24 -4.14
C VAL A 42 4.35 9.01 -5.58
N PRO A 43 3.22 8.32 -5.83
CA PRO A 43 2.77 8.03 -7.17
C PRO A 43 2.21 9.28 -7.87
N HIS A 44 2.44 9.37 -9.18
CA HIS A 44 1.97 10.47 -10.02
C HIS A 44 0.82 10.08 -10.96
N GLY A 45 0.36 8.82 -10.91
CA GLY A 45 -0.75 8.28 -11.70
C GLY A 45 -0.35 7.79 -13.10
N ARG A 46 0.95 7.73 -13.39
CA ARG A 46 1.48 7.16 -14.65
C ARG A 46 1.97 5.73 -14.48
N GLU A 47 2.24 5.36 -13.23
CA GLU A 47 2.62 4.03 -12.78
C GLU A 47 1.47 3.04 -13.01
N GLU A 48 1.80 1.79 -13.31
CA GLU A 48 0.79 0.75 -13.62
C GLU A 48 -0.26 0.60 -12.51
N ASP A 49 0.15 0.69 -11.25
CA ASP A 49 -0.73 0.58 -10.08
C ASP A 49 -1.72 1.72 -9.93
N TRP A 50 -1.41 2.85 -10.54
CA TRP A 50 -2.13 4.10 -10.30
C TRP A 50 -2.76 4.67 -11.59
N ARG A 51 -2.51 4.06 -12.76
CA ARG A 51 -2.92 4.57 -14.08
C ARG A 51 -4.43 4.82 -14.22
N PHE A 52 -5.26 4.06 -13.50
CA PHE A 52 -6.72 4.21 -13.53
C PHE A 52 -7.28 4.80 -12.23
N THR A 53 -6.41 5.16 -11.31
CA THR A 53 -6.80 5.68 -10.01
C THR A 53 -7.09 7.18 -10.13
N PRO A 54 -8.22 7.68 -9.59
CA PRO A 54 -8.53 9.11 -9.62
C PRO A 54 -7.64 9.86 -8.63
N MET A 55 -6.38 10.12 -9.02
CA MET A 55 -5.30 10.62 -8.14
C MET A 55 -5.71 11.83 -7.29
N ARG A 56 -6.38 12.82 -7.89
CA ARG A 56 -6.87 14.02 -7.19
C ARG A 56 -7.75 13.73 -5.96
N ARG A 57 -8.41 12.56 -5.92
CA ARG A 57 -9.28 12.17 -4.80
C ARG A 57 -8.53 11.50 -3.65
N ILE A 58 -7.37 10.92 -3.94
CA ILE A 58 -6.64 10.06 -2.99
C ILE A 58 -5.25 10.59 -2.63
N GLU A 59 -4.75 11.61 -3.32
CA GLU A 59 -3.41 12.16 -3.11
C GLU A 59 -3.15 12.64 -1.67
N ARG A 60 -4.22 13.00 -0.95
CA ARG A 60 -4.14 13.33 0.48
C ARG A 60 -3.65 12.17 1.34
N LEU A 61 -3.92 10.92 0.93
CA LEU A 61 -3.50 9.71 1.65
C LEU A 61 -2.00 9.42 1.51
N PHE A 62 -1.27 10.15 0.66
CA PHE A 62 0.14 9.89 0.42
C PHE A 62 1.08 10.61 1.39
N GLU A 63 0.57 11.50 2.24
CA GLU A 63 1.40 12.25 3.19
C GLU A 63 0.94 12.09 4.64
N PRO A 64 1.83 11.67 5.56
CA PRO A 64 1.48 11.50 6.97
C PRO A 64 0.93 12.78 7.62
N ALA A 65 1.39 13.95 7.16
CA ALA A 65 0.93 15.23 7.69
C ALA A 65 -0.57 15.52 7.44
N ASN A 66 -1.23 14.75 6.59
CA ASN A 66 -2.68 14.86 6.35
C ASN A 66 -3.52 13.97 7.28
N TYR A 67 -2.88 13.19 8.16
CA TYR A 67 -3.56 12.30 9.09
C TYR A 67 -3.74 13.00 10.45
N ASP A 68 -4.92 12.83 11.03
CA ASP A 68 -5.22 13.26 12.39
C ASP A 68 -4.54 12.33 13.40
N ALA A 69 -4.32 12.84 14.61
CA ALA A 69 -3.74 12.05 15.70
C ALA A 69 -4.67 10.90 16.15
N GLY A 70 -4.05 9.76 16.44
CA GLY A 70 -4.72 8.54 16.89
C GLY A 70 -5.35 7.70 15.77
N ASP A 71 -5.60 6.44 16.09
CA ASP A 71 -6.10 5.46 15.11
C ASP A 71 -7.62 5.61 14.84
N ALA A 72 -8.09 5.11 13.69
CA ALA A 72 -9.51 5.05 13.37
C ALA A 72 -10.22 4.06 14.31
N PRO A 73 -11.39 4.37 14.89
CA PRO A 73 -12.05 3.50 15.85
C PRO A 73 -12.37 2.14 15.25
N VAL A 74 -12.08 1.08 16.01
CA VAL A 74 -12.37 -0.30 15.63
C VAL A 74 -13.18 -0.98 16.72
N THR A 75 -14.16 -1.77 16.30
CA THR A 75 -14.88 -2.72 17.16
C THR A 75 -14.71 -4.11 16.60
N VAL A 76 -14.41 -5.07 17.47
CA VAL A 76 -14.29 -6.49 17.10
C VAL A 76 -15.33 -7.28 17.88
N ASP A 77 -16.24 -7.91 17.16
CA ASP A 77 -17.17 -8.90 17.69
C ASP A 77 -16.64 -10.28 17.34
N ALA A 78 -16.28 -11.06 18.36
CA ALA A 78 -15.58 -12.32 18.17
C ALA A 78 -16.08 -13.40 19.16
N PRO A 79 -16.13 -14.67 18.74
CA PRO A 79 -16.42 -15.79 19.64
C PRO A 79 -15.40 -15.89 20.79
N ALA A 80 -15.83 -16.49 21.90
CA ALA A 80 -15.02 -16.64 23.12
C ALA A 80 -13.57 -17.15 22.95
N PRO A 81 -13.24 -18.10 22.03
CA PRO A 81 -11.85 -18.53 21.86
C PRO A 81 -10.93 -17.50 21.18
N VAL A 82 -11.46 -16.46 20.52
CA VAL A 82 -10.66 -15.45 19.83
C VAL A 82 -10.16 -14.42 20.83
N VAL A 83 -8.86 -14.12 20.77
CA VAL A 83 -8.22 -13.13 21.62
C VAL A 83 -8.10 -11.82 20.84
N VAL A 84 -8.61 -10.73 21.42
CA VAL A 84 -8.51 -9.39 20.83
C VAL A 84 -7.77 -8.48 21.79
N GLU A 85 -6.66 -7.91 21.34
CA GLU A 85 -5.80 -7.05 22.15
C GLU A 85 -5.45 -5.76 21.40
N THR A 86 -5.39 -4.64 22.11
CA THR A 86 -4.71 -3.43 21.62
C THR A 86 -3.28 -3.46 22.13
N VAL A 87 -2.32 -3.37 21.21
CA VAL A 87 -0.88 -3.47 21.48
C VAL A 87 -0.17 -2.21 21.00
N SER A 88 1.02 -1.93 21.56
CA SER A 88 1.85 -0.84 21.08
C SER A 88 2.51 -1.19 19.74
N ARG A 89 2.98 -0.17 19.01
CA ARG A 89 3.73 -0.31 17.75
C ARG A 89 4.97 -1.22 17.85
N GLU A 90 5.51 -1.40 19.04
CA GLU A 90 6.70 -2.22 19.32
C GLU A 90 6.38 -3.72 19.50
N ASP A 91 5.10 -4.13 19.41
CA ASP A 91 4.74 -5.54 19.53
C ASP A 91 5.40 -6.36 18.40
N LYS A 92 6.12 -7.41 18.81
CA LYS A 92 6.89 -8.31 17.94
C LYS A 92 6.06 -9.04 16.87
N ARG A 93 4.73 -9.09 17.01
CA ARG A 93 3.81 -9.71 16.03
C ARG A 93 3.65 -8.82 14.79
N LEU A 94 3.83 -7.51 14.95
CA LEU A 94 3.63 -6.53 13.87
C LEU A 94 4.78 -6.59 12.85
N GLY A 95 4.46 -6.38 11.58
CA GLY A 95 5.46 -6.33 10.49
C GLY A 95 6.19 -7.65 10.23
N THR A 96 5.67 -8.78 10.73
CA THR A 96 6.29 -10.10 10.55
C THR A 96 6.05 -10.68 9.15
N VAL A 97 5.01 -10.23 8.46
CA VAL A 97 4.61 -10.70 7.13
C VAL A 97 4.47 -9.51 6.19
N LEU A 98 5.34 -9.46 5.17
CA LEU A 98 5.36 -8.48 4.07
C LEU A 98 5.48 -7.00 4.52
N ALA A 99 6.50 -6.31 4.02
CA ALA A 99 6.57 -4.87 4.17
C ALA A 99 5.54 -4.16 3.26
N PRO A 100 5.13 -2.92 3.58
CA PRO A 100 4.27 -2.11 2.72
C PRO A 100 4.78 -2.03 1.28
N GLY A 101 3.90 -2.30 0.31
CA GLY A 101 4.24 -2.31 -1.12
C GLY A 101 3.80 -1.08 -1.91
N ASP A 102 3.12 -0.12 -1.26
CA ASP A 102 2.66 1.10 -1.89
C ASP A 102 2.69 2.30 -0.93
N ARG A 103 2.51 3.51 -1.48
CA ARG A 103 2.62 4.76 -0.73
C ARG A 103 1.59 4.86 0.40
N THR A 104 0.34 4.44 0.17
CA THR A 104 -0.71 4.50 1.20
C THR A 104 -0.45 3.53 2.34
N ALA A 105 0.04 2.32 2.01
CA ALA A 105 0.39 1.31 2.99
C ALA A 105 1.56 1.75 3.86
N VAL A 106 2.61 2.35 3.29
CA VAL A 106 3.77 2.83 4.08
C VAL A 106 3.41 4.07 4.92
N VAL A 107 2.52 4.94 4.42
CA VAL A 107 2.01 6.08 5.21
C VAL A 107 1.18 5.58 6.39
N ALA A 108 0.26 4.65 6.17
CA ALA A 108 -0.50 4.02 7.27
C ALA A 108 0.43 3.31 8.25
N TRP A 109 1.43 2.57 7.73
CA TRP A 109 2.44 1.91 8.55
C TRP A 109 3.27 2.90 9.35
N ASN A 110 3.51 4.12 8.92
CA ASN A 110 4.26 5.13 9.70
C ASN A 110 3.36 6.01 10.57
N GLY A 111 2.04 5.95 10.37
CA GLY A 111 1.07 6.82 11.06
C GLY A 111 0.34 6.18 12.24
N PHE A 112 0.23 4.85 12.31
CA PHE A 112 -0.49 4.20 13.43
C PHE A 112 0.29 4.28 14.75
N GLU A 113 -0.41 4.40 15.88
CA GLU A 113 0.24 4.43 17.20
C GLU A 113 0.11 3.09 17.92
N GLN A 114 -1.07 2.48 17.81
CA GLN A 114 -1.38 1.17 18.36
C GLN A 114 -1.92 0.26 17.27
N ALA A 115 -1.89 -1.03 17.53
CA ALA A 115 -2.44 -2.03 16.64
C ALA A 115 -3.47 -2.88 17.37
N THR A 116 -4.49 -3.34 16.64
CA THR A 116 -5.42 -4.35 17.14
C THR A 116 -4.98 -5.71 16.66
N VAL A 117 -4.57 -6.59 17.58
CA VAL A 117 -4.25 -7.98 17.27
C VAL A 117 -5.50 -8.83 17.50
N VAL A 118 -5.87 -9.60 16.49
CA VAL A 118 -6.98 -10.56 16.52
C VAL A 118 -6.42 -11.96 16.34
N GLU A 119 -6.15 -12.63 17.45
CA GLU A 119 -5.55 -13.95 17.47
C GLU A 119 -6.62 -15.04 17.52
N ILE A 120 -6.67 -15.85 16.45
CA ILE A 120 -7.49 -17.06 16.39
C ILE A 120 -6.58 -18.24 16.78
N PRO A 121 -6.88 -18.97 17.88
CA PRO A 121 -6.07 -20.11 18.28
C PRO A 121 -6.01 -21.18 17.20
N ALA A 122 -4.88 -21.88 17.12
CA ALA A 122 -4.72 -23.01 16.21
C ALA A 122 -5.80 -24.07 16.47
N GLU A 123 -6.33 -24.65 15.38
CA GLU A 123 -7.40 -25.67 15.41
C GLU A 123 -8.72 -25.20 16.07
N ALA A 124 -8.92 -23.89 16.28
CA ALA A 124 -10.18 -23.39 16.83
C ALA A 124 -11.34 -23.57 15.83
N GLU A 125 -12.40 -24.25 16.27
CA GLU A 125 -13.68 -24.29 15.58
C GLU A 125 -14.57 -23.16 16.13
N LEU A 126 -14.83 -22.14 15.30
CA LEU A 126 -15.67 -21.01 15.67
C LEU A 126 -17.14 -21.29 15.32
N ASP A 127 -18.05 -21.01 16.25
CA ASP A 127 -19.50 -21.15 16.08
C ASP A 127 -20.15 -19.92 15.41
N ALA A 128 -19.41 -18.81 15.32
CA ALA A 128 -19.81 -17.56 14.69
C ALA A 128 -18.60 -16.86 14.03
N PRO A 129 -18.81 -15.94 13.07
CA PRO A 129 -17.72 -15.22 12.42
C PRO A 129 -17.10 -14.16 13.36
N VAL A 130 -15.80 -13.89 13.19
CA VAL A 130 -15.18 -12.66 13.70
C VAL A 130 -15.58 -11.49 12.81
N ARG A 131 -16.19 -10.46 13.38
CA ARG A 131 -16.62 -9.26 12.67
C ARG A 131 -15.81 -8.08 13.16
N ILE A 132 -15.06 -7.47 12.24
CA ILE A 132 -14.25 -6.28 12.49
C ILE A 132 -14.94 -5.12 11.79
N ASN A 133 -15.37 -4.13 12.56
CA ASN A 133 -15.92 -2.88 12.02
C ASN A 133 -14.94 -1.75 12.32
N VAL A 134 -14.47 -1.09 11.26
CA VAL A 134 -13.76 0.19 11.35
C VAL A 134 -14.79 1.28 11.15
N ALA A 135 -15.01 2.11 12.17
CA ALA A 135 -16.01 3.17 12.12
C ALA A 135 -15.54 4.31 11.21
N ASP A 136 -16.51 5.07 10.69
CA ASP A 136 -16.18 6.32 10.02
C ASP A 136 -15.58 7.33 11.02
N VAL A 137 -14.74 8.20 10.48
CA VAL A 137 -14.13 9.30 11.21
C VAL A 137 -14.30 10.57 10.40
N GLU A 138 -14.47 11.69 11.08
CA GLU A 138 -14.16 12.97 10.46
C GLU A 138 -12.64 13.05 10.26
N GLY A 139 -12.22 13.51 9.08
CA GLY A 139 -10.79 13.63 8.74
C GLY A 139 -10.17 12.33 8.22
N THR A 140 -8.87 12.13 8.45
CA THR A 140 -8.12 10.98 7.92
C THR A 140 -7.32 10.34 9.04
N ARG A 141 -7.56 9.05 9.31
CA ARG A 141 -6.82 8.29 10.33
C ARG A 141 -6.40 6.93 9.78
N ALA A 142 -5.27 6.43 10.25
CA ALA A 142 -4.83 5.08 9.97
C ALA A 142 -5.45 4.11 10.98
N GLN A 143 -5.49 2.83 10.66
CA GLN A 143 -5.76 1.77 11.63
C GLN A 143 -4.94 0.55 11.21
N HIS A 144 -4.27 -0.09 12.18
CA HIS A 144 -3.46 -1.27 11.95
C HIS A 144 -4.08 -2.46 12.68
N ILE A 145 -4.45 -3.49 11.92
CA ILE A 145 -5.13 -4.68 12.43
C ILE A 145 -4.37 -5.89 11.88
N VAL A 146 -4.03 -6.83 12.77
CA VAL A 146 -3.24 -8.03 12.46
C VAL A 146 -3.92 -9.27 13.01
#